data_AF-A0A7J7JZH8-F1
#
_entry.id   AF-A0A7J7JZH8-F1
#
_cell.length_a   1.000
_cell.length_b   1.000
_cell.length_c   1.000
_cell.angle_alpha   90.00
_cell.angle_beta   90.00
_cell.angle_gamma   90.00
#
_symmetry.space_group_name_H-M   'P 1'
#
loop_
_entity.id
_entity.type
_entity.pdbx_description
1 polymer ?
#
loop_
_entity_poly.entity_id
_entity_poly.type
_entity_poly.pdbx_seq_one_letter_code
_entity_poly.pdbx_strand_id
1 'polypeptide(L)'
;MSEAELKLQKHLSLLREEYVKLQTKFEEMSRKYEIASAASPQSGGDGFVFRLLSIVSQLYDKSQYSDLVINVDGKAIRAHKFVLKARSDHWGS
;
A
#
# COMPACT_ATOMS: atom_id res chain seq x y z
N MET A 1 -39.80 -21.46 -17.51
CA MET A 1 -39.26 -20.09 -17.49
C MET A 1 -39.70 -19.38 -18.76
N SER A 2 -40.26 -18.19 -18.63
CA SER A 2 -40.67 -17.38 -19.78
C SER A 2 -39.47 -16.71 -20.44
N GLU A 3 -39.60 -16.34 -21.71
CA GLU A 3 -38.54 -15.61 -22.44
C GLU A 3 -38.18 -14.27 -21.77
N ALA A 4 -39.14 -13.64 -21.09
CA ALA A 4 -38.93 -12.40 -20.34
C ALA A 4 -38.06 -12.62 -19.11
N GLU A 5 -38.24 -13.73 -18.38
CA GLU A 5 -37.41 -14.10 -17.23
C GLU A 5 -35.95 -14.34 -17.64
N LEU A 6 -35.73 -15.02 -18.77
CA LEU A 6 -34.40 -15.26 -19.34
C LEU A 6 -33.69 -13.94 -19.71
N LYS A 7 -34.41 -13.01 -20.36
CA LYS A 7 -33.86 -11.69 -20.72
C LYS A 7 -33.50 -10.88 -19.49
N LEU A 8 -34.37 -10.87 -18.47
CA LEU A 8 -34.10 -10.16 -17.21
C LEU A 8 -32.88 -10.72 -16.50
N GLN A 9 -32.75 -12.04 -16.40
CA GLN A 9 -31.61 -12.70 -15.77
C GLN A 9 -30.29 -12.33 -16.47
N LYS A 10 -30.28 -12.30 -17.81
CA LYS A 10 -29.12 -11.87 -18.60
C LYS A 10 -28.76 -10.40 -18.37
N HIS A 11 -29.74 -9.51 -18.26
CA HIS A 11 -29.47 -8.11 -17.95
C HIS A 11 -28.89 -7.93 -16.55
N LEU A 12 -29.42 -8.64 -15.55
CA LEU A 12 -28.90 -8.60 -14.19
C LEU A 12 -27.49 -9.16 -14.08
N SER A 13 -27.16 -10.22 -14.82
CA SER A 13 -25.80 -10.78 -14.85
C SER A 13 -24.79 -9.79 -15.45
N LEU A 14 -25.15 -9.16 -16.58
CA LEU A 14 -24.30 -8.15 -17.21
C LEU A 14 -24.10 -6.93 -16.31
N LEU A 15 -25.16 -6.45 -15.66
CA LEU A 15 -25.08 -5.31 -14.75
C LEU A 15 -24.17 -5.62 -13.55
N ARG A 16 -24.29 -6.81 -12.98
CA ARG A 16 -23.41 -7.26 -11.90
C ARG A 16 -21.96 -7.31 -12.35
N GLU A 17 -21.70 -7.82 -13.55
CA GLU A 17 -20.36 -7.91 -14.11
C GLU A 17 -19.71 -6.52 -14.26
N GLU A 18 -20.44 -5.57 -14.85
CA GLU A 18 -19.97 -4.19 -14.99
C GLU A 18 -19.77 -3.49 -13.63
N TYR A 19 -20.66 -3.74 -12.67
CA TYR A 19 -20.52 -3.20 -11.32
C TYR A 19 -19.25 -3.73 -10.63
N VAL A 20 -18.97 -5.02 -10.73
CA VAL A 20 -17.76 -5.62 -10.16
C VAL A 20 -16.50 -5.04 -10.83
N LYS A 21 -16.49 -4.92 -12.16
CA LYS A 21 -15.38 -4.29 -12.89
C LYS A 21 -15.14 -2.85 -12.41
N LEU A 22 -16.21 -2.09 -12.20
CA LEU A 22 -16.12 -0.71 -11.72
C LEU A 22 -15.56 -0.67 -10.29
N GLN A 23 -16.05 -1.54 -9.41
CA GLN A 23 -15.56 -1.65 -8.04
C GLN A 23 -14.06 -1.96 -7.99
N THR A 24 -13.58 -2.93 -8.77
CA THR A 24 -12.15 -3.27 -8.84
C THR A 24 -11.32 -2.09 -9.34
N LYS A 25 -11.77 -1.39 -10.39
CA LYS A 25 -11.07 -0.20 -10.89
C LYS A 25 -11.03 0.92 -9.86
N PHE A 26 -12.11 1.11 -9.11
CA PHE A 26 -12.18 2.11 -8.05
C PHE A 26 -11.20 1.78 -6.91
N GLU A 27 -11.16 0.53 -6.46
CA GLU A 27 -10.22 0.07 -5.43
C GLU A 27 -8.76 0.28 -5.86
N GLU A 28 -8.42 -0.07 -7.12
CA GLU A 28 -7.08 0.16 -7.66
C GLU A 28 -6.71 1.66 -7.72
N MET A 29 -7.66 2.50 -8.15
CA MET A 29 -7.44 3.95 -8.24
C MET A 29 -7.31 4.59 -6.86
N SER A 30 -8.15 4.20 -5.90
CA SER A 30 -8.07 4.65 -4.51
C SER A 30 -6.71 4.28 -3.91
N ARG A 31 -6.26 3.04 -4.12
CA ARG A 31 -4.94 2.59 -3.65
C ARG A 31 -3.80 3.40 -4.26
N LYS A 32 -3.83 3.66 -5.58
CA LYS A 32 -2.81 4.48 -6.26
C LYS A 32 -2.80 5.92 -5.74
N TYR A 33 -3.99 6.49 -5.52
CA TYR A 33 -4.14 7.83 -4.97
C TYR A 33 -3.60 7.92 -3.54
N GLU A 34 -3.92 6.95 -2.68
CA GLU A 34 -3.40 6.90 -1.30
C GLU A 34 -1.88 6.88 -1.28
N ILE A 35 -1.25 6.03 -2.10
CA ILE A 35 0.21 5.96 -2.22
C ILE A 35 0.79 7.29 -2.72
N ALA A 36 0.20 7.87 -3.77
CA ALA A 36 0.66 9.15 -4.33
C ALA A 36 0.50 10.31 -3.33
N SER A 37 -0.60 10.33 -2.57
CA SER A 37 -0.85 11.33 -1.54
C SER A 37 0.14 11.22 -0.38
N ALA A 38 0.48 9.99 0.03
CA ALA A 38 1.47 9.74 1.08
C ALA A 38 2.89 10.14 0.67
N ALA A 39 3.20 10.12 -0.62
CA ALA A 39 4.48 10.59 -1.16
C ALA A 39 4.56 12.12 -1.29
N SER A 40 3.42 12.83 -1.23
CA SER A 40 3.38 14.29 -1.37
C SER A 40 3.51 14.98 -0.01
N PRO A 41 4.56 15.80 0.22
CA PRO A 41 4.74 16.52 1.49
C PRO A 41 3.72 17.64 1.73
N GLN A 42 2.86 17.97 0.76
CA GLN A 42 1.82 19.02 0.87
C GLN A 42 0.43 18.51 1.23
N SER A 43 0.21 17.19 1.18
CA SER A 43 -1.03 16.60 1.68
C SER A 43 -0.94 16.59 3.21
N GLY A 44 -1.81 17.33 3.90
CA GLY A 44 -1.92 17.32 5.37
C GLY A 44 -2.26 15.92 5.87
N GLY A 45 -1.23 15.08 5.98
CA GLY A 45 -1.33 13.64 6.09
C GLY A 45 -1.96 13.18 7.40
N ASP A 46 -3.23 12.84 7.35
CA ASP A 46 -3.93 12.12 8.44
C ASP A 46 -4.40 10.72 8.01
N GLY A 47 -3.82 10.18 6.93
CA GLY A 47 -4.06 8.80 6.49
C GLY A 47 -3.24 7.79 7.31
N PHE A 48 -3.75 6.56 7.44
CA PHE A 48 -3.02 5.45 8.10
C PHE A 48 -1.64 5.22 7.46
N VAL A 49 -1.55 5.25 6.13
CA VAL A 49 -0.29 5.07 5.39
C VAL A 49 0.73 6.17 5.75
N PHE A 50 0.27 7.42 5.87
CA PHE A 50 1.14 8.53 6.25
C PHE A 50 1.63 8.38 7.70
N ARG A 51 0.73 8.03 8.64
CA ARG A 51 1.11 7.77 10.03
C ARG A 51 2.12 6.63 10.13
N LEU A 52 1.90 5.53 9.40
CA LEU A 52 2.83 4.41 9.35
C LEU A 52 4.19 4.81 8.77
N LEU A 53 4.21 5.55 7.66
CA LEU A 53 5.44 6.04 7.04
C LEU A 53 6.18 7.00 7.98
N SER A 54 5.47 7.89 8.68
CA SER A 54 6.04 8.78 9.69
C SER A 54 6.70 7.98 10.81
N ILE A 55 6.02 6.98 11.38
CA ILE A 55 6.59 6.10 12.42
C ILE A 55 7.85 5.39 11.91
N VAL A 56 7.80 4.80 10.71
CA VAL A 56 8.96 4.10 10.13
C VAL A 56 10.11 5.07 9.85
N SER A 57 9.83 6.29 9.39
CA SER A 57 10.85 7.32 9.16
C SER A 57 11.54 7.74 10.45
N GLN A 58 10.79 7.79 11.56
CA GLN A 58 11.34 8.13 12.88
C GLN A 58 12.29 7.05 13.43
N LEU A 59 12.26 5.83 12.89
CA LEU A 59 13.21 4.78 13.24
C LEU A 59 14.58 4.96 12.57
N TYR A 60 14.70 5.80 11.53
CA TYR A 60 15.96 6.00 10.83
C TYR A 60 17.08 6.43 11.80
N ASP A 61 18.18 5.67 11.79
CA ASP A 61 19.35 5.83 12.66
C ASP A 61 18.99 5.98 14.16
N LYS A 62 17.92 5.32 14.60
CA LYS A 62 17.63 5.17 16.03
C LYS A 62 18.25 3.89 16.56
N SER A 63 18.88 3.97 17.74
CA SER A 63 19.34 2.78 18.47
C SER A 63 18.18 1.94 18.99
N GLN A 64 17.04 2.57 19.28
CA GLN A 64 15.87 1.87 19.79
C GLN A 64 15.36 0.87 18.75
N TYR A 65 15.30 -0.40 19.16
CA TYR A 65 14.92 -1.55 18.32
C TYR A 65 15.81 -1.79 17.09
N SER A 66 16.95 -1.11 16.97
CA SER A 66 17.91 -1.42 15.92
C SER A 66 18.59 -2.75 16.22
N ASP A 67 18.65 -3.60 15.21
CA ASP A 67 19.17 -4.96 15.23
C ASP A 67 20.25 -5.18 14.15
N LEU A 68 20.64 -4.11 13.46
CA LEU A 68 21.65 -4.08 12.42
C LEU A 68 22.36 -2.71 12.40
N VAL A 69 23.68 -2.72 12.18
CA VAL A 69 24.45 -1.52 11.86
C VAL A 69 25.08 -1.71 10.49
N ILE A 70 24.83 -0.79 9.58
CA ILE A 70 25.35 -0.82 8.21
C ILE A 70 26.42 0.26 8.09
N ASN A 71 27.62 -0.13 7.70
CA ASN A 71 28.72 0.79 7.45
C ASN A 71 28.73 1.17 5.96
N VAL A 72 28.56 2.46 5.66
CA VAL A 72 28.57 3.02 4.30
C VAL A 72 29.47 4.24 4.30
N ASP A 73 30.49 4.27 3.44
CA ASP A 73 31.44 5.39 3.29
C ASP A 73 32.00 5.92 4.63
N GLY A 74 32.37 5.00 5.53
CA GLY A 74 32.91 5.33 6.85
C GLY A 74 31.87 5.79 7.89
N LYS A 75 30.58 5.82 7.54
CA LYS A 75 29.48 6.12 8.45
C LYS A 75 28.78 4.84 8.90
N ALA A 76 28.59 4.70 10.21
CA ALA A 76 27.78 3.64 10.80
C ALA A 76 26.32 4.11 10.90
N ILE A 77 25.40 3.40 10.24
CA ILE A 77 23.97 3.70 10.24
C ILE A 77 23.24 2.58 11.00
N ARG A 78 22.51 2.94 12.05
CA ARG A 78 21.63 1.99 12.76
C ARG A 78 20.38 1.73 11.94
N ALA A 79 20.10 0.46 11.70
CA ALA A 79 19.01 0.00 10.86
C ALA A 79 18.15 -1.05 11.56
N HIS A 80 17.01 -1.34 10.94
CA HIS A 80 15.97 -2.24 11.45
C HIS A 80 15.67 -3.30 10.40
N LYS A 81 16.01 -4.57 10.67
CA LYS A 81 15.88 -5.66 9.70
C LYS A 81 14.45 -5.82 9.18
N PHE A 82 13.44 -5.63 10.03
CA PHE A 82 12.05 -5.75 9.59
C PHE A 82 11.67 -4.69 8.55
N VAL A 83 12.18 -3.46 8.68
CA VAL A 83 11.96 -2.37 7.70
C VAL A 83 12.66 -2.69 6.39
N LEU A 84 13.89 -3.20 6.47
CA LEU A 84 14.69 -3.57 5.30
C LEU A 84 14.10 -4.76 4.55
N LYS A 85 13.65 -5.80 5.27
CA LYS A 85 12.94 -6.97 4.70
C LYS A 85 11.61 -6.57 4.06
N ALA A 86 10.87 -5.64 4.66
CA ALA A 86 9.63 -5.14 4.08
C ALA A 86 9.85 -4.28 2.82
N ARG A 87 11.02 -3.61 2.70
CA ARG A 87 11.33 -2.71 1.58
C ARG A 87 12.01 -3.40 0.40
N SER A 88 12.80 -4.46 0.61
CA SER A 88 13.43 -5.19 -0.48
C SER A 88 13.76 -6.63 -0.13
N ASP A 89 13.72 -7.50 -1.14
CA ASP A 89 14.02 -8.92 -1.01
C ASP A 89 15.50 -9.22 -0.70
N HIS A 90 16.40 -8.25 -0.89
CA HIS A 90 17.84 -8.42 -0.65
C HIS A 90 18.23 -8.61 0.82
N TRP A 91 17.39 -8.19 1.77
CA TRP A 91 17.67 -8.29 3.21
C TRP A 91 17.01 -9.51 3.87
N GLY A 92 16.41 -10.40 3.06
CA GLY A 92 15.68 -11.59 3.48
C GLY A 92 16.51 -12.87 3.44
N SER A 93 17.45 -13.00 4.38
CA SER A 93 18.01 -14.28 4.81
C SER A 93 17.74 -14.51 6.29
#